data_AF-A0AAV5FLN8-F1
#
_entry.id   AF-A0AAV5FLN8-F1
#
_cell.length_a   1.000
_cell.length_b   1.000
_cell.length_c   1.000
_cell.angle_alpha   90.00
_cell.angle_beta   90.00
_cell.angle_gamma   90.00
#
_symmetry.space_group_name_H-M   'P 1'
#
loop_
_entity.id
_entity.type
_entity.pdbx_description
1 polymer ?
#
loop_
_entity_poly.entity_id
_entity_poly.type
_entity_poly.pdbx_seq_one_letter_code
_entity_poly.pdbx_strand_id
1 'polypeptide(L)'
;MANYLPVCLDPAFQIWLTSLLEESITSWGDLNRKLIESFQATCNRPSNHFDLTRIKQKTDEPRCDYIKRFCAKKTEIPNVPDQQIMTSS
;
A
#
# COMPACT_ATOMS: atom_id res chain seq x y z
N MET A 1 -18.22 0.93 -26.35
CA MET A 1 -18.13 0.24 -25.04
C MET A 1 -17.76 1.29 -24.01
N ALA A 2 -18.59 1.51 -23.00
CA ALA A 2 -18.34 2.56 -22.01
C ALA A 2 -17.17 2.16 -21.11
N ASN A 3 -16.17 3.03 -21.00
CA ASN A 3 -15.09 2.87 -20.04
C ASN A 3 -15.69 3.05 -18.63
N TYR A 4 -15.84 1.96 -17.87
CA TYR A 4 -16.36 1.99 -16.49
C TYR A 4 -15.37 2.55 -15.47
N LEU A 5 -14.11 2.70 -15.87
CA LEU A 5 -13.03 3.20 -15.02
C LEU A 5 -13.38 4.54 -14.36
N PRO A 6 -13.79 5.61 -15.06
CA PRO A 6 -14.07 6.90 -14.43
C PRO A 6 -15.21 6.85 -13.42
N VAL A 7 -16.21 5.97 -13.64
CA VAL A 7 -17.41 5.88 -12.80
C VAL A 7 -17.11 5.22 -11.45
N CYS A 8 -16.15 4.30 -11.40
CA CYS A 8 -15.77 3.59 -10.18
C CYS A 8 -14.65 4.28 -9.39
N LEU A 9 -14.05 5.35 -9.92
CA LEU A 9 -12.91 6.03 -9.32
C LEU A 9 -13.37 7.18 -8.41
N ASP A 10 -12.65 7.38 -7.32
CA ASP A 10 -12.87 8.49 -6.40
C ASP A 10 -12.82 9.84 -7.14
N PRO A 11 -13.64 10.85 -6.77
CA PRO A 11 -13.64 12.15 -7.44
C PRO A 11 -12.25 12.81 -7.52
N ALA A 12 -11.40 12.63 -6.50
CA ALA A 12 -10.03 13.15 -6.52
C ALA A 12 -9.18 12.47 -7.61
N PHE A 13 -9.41 11.18 -7.83
CA PHE A 13 -8.72 10.40 -8.84
C PHE A 13 -9.19 10.77 -10.25
N GLN A 14 -10.47 11.07 -10.42
CA GLN A 14 -11.02 11.58 -11.70
C GLN A 14 -10.40 12.94 -12.06
N ILE A 15 -10.33 13.88 -11.11
CA ILE A 15 -9.72 15.20 -11.31
C ILE A 15 -8.24 15.07 -11.70
N TRP A 16 -7.49 14.22 -10.99
CA TRP A 16 -6.10 13.93 -11.32
C TRP A 16 -5.97 13.36 -12.74
N LEU A 17 -6.80 12.37 -13.09
CA LEU A 17 -6.78 11.73 -14.40
C LEU A 17 -7.04 12.74 -15.53
N THR A 18 -7.98 13.67 -15.33
CA THR A 18 -8.28 14.75 -16.29
C THR A 18 -7.23 15.86 -16.31
N SER A 19 -6.36 15.94 -15.30
CA SER A 19 -5.26 16.93 -15.24
C SER A 19 -3.99 16.43 -15.93
N LEU A 20 -3.95 15.17 -16.38
CA LEU A 20 -2.85 14.63 -17.16
C LEU A 20 -2.91 15.15 -18.59
N LEU A 21 -1.73 15.45 -19.16
CA LEU A 21 -1.59 15.82 -20.57
C LEU A 21 -2.18 14.72 -21.47
N GLU A 22 -2.99 15.13 -22.46
CA GLU A 22 -3.43 14.27 -23.54
C GLU A 22 -2.18 13.65 -24.20
N GLU A 23 -2.25 12.34 -24.44
CA GLU A 23 -1.15 11.47 -24.93
C GLU A 23 -0.07 11.07 -23.91
N SER A 24 -0.15 11.46 -22.64
CA SER A 24 0.83 10.99 -21.65
C SER A 24 0.66 9.51 -21.23
N ILE A 25 -0.50 8.91 -21.53
CA ILE A 25 -0.82 7.51 -21.25
C ILE A 25 -1.09 6.82 -22.59
N THR A 26 -0.08 6.12 -23.10
CA THR A 26 -0.20 5.33 -24.34
C THR A 26 -0.44 3.85 -24.06
N SER A 27 -0.26 3.43 -22.80
CA SER A 27 -0.38 2.05 -22.35
C SER A 27 -0.91 1.97 -20.92
N TRP A 28 -1.47 0.81 -20.54
CA TRP A 28 -1.83 0.52 -19.15
C TRP A 28 -0.61 0.60 -18.21
N GLY A 29 0.57 0.27 -18.71
CA GLY A 29 1.83 0.40 -17.97
C GLY A 29 2.15 1.84 -17.59
N ASP A 30 1.94 2.79 -18.50
CA ASP A 30 2.16 4.21 -18.25
C ASP A 30 1.16 4.79 -17.25
N LEU A 31 -0.11 4.35 -17.33
CA LEU A 31 -1.12 4.71 -16.33
C LEU A 31 -0.69 4.23 -14.94
N ASN A 32 -0.32 2.95 -14.82
CA ASN A 32 0.08 2.37 -13.53
C ASN A 32 1.33 3.06 -12.96
N ARG A 33 2.31 3.39 -13.81
CA ARG A 33 3.51 4.12 -13.39
C ARG A 33 3.17 5.53 -12.89
N LYS A 34 2.39 6.30 -13.64
CA LYS A 34 1.98 7.66 -13.24
C LYS A 34 1.12 7.67 -11.98
N LEU A 35 0.28 6.66 -11.82
CA LEU A 35 -0.52 6.44 -10.61
C LEU A 35 0.41 6.22 -9.41
N ILE A 36 1.38 5.32 -9.54
CA ILE A 36 2.37 5.10 -8.48
C ILE A 36 3.16 6.38 -8.24
N GLU A 37 3.74 7.03 -9.24
CA GLU A 37 4.53 8.26 -9.05
C GLU A 37 3.73 9.39 -8.39
N SER A 38 2.47 9.59 -8.78
CA SER A 38 1.63 10.69 -8.28
C SER A 38 1.13 10.44 -6.86
N PHE A 39 0.87 9.18 -6.51
CA PHE A 39 0.26 8.83 -5.22
C PHE A 39 1.25 8.17 -4.26
N GLN A 40 2.45 7.74 -4.67
CA GLN A 40 3.43 7.06 -3.81
C GLN A 40 3.92 7.98 -2.68
N ALA A 41 4.15 9.27 -2.95
CA ALA A 41 4.51 10.24 -1.92
C ALA A 41 3.33 10.54 -0.97
N THR A 42 2.09 10.47 -1.47
CA THR A 42 0.86 10.65 -0.69
C THR A 42 0.50 9.38 0.10
N CYS A 43 0.92 8.21 -0.38
CA CYS A 43 0.79 6.91 0.25
C CYS A 43 1.86 6.67 1.31
N ASN A 44 2.30 7.72 2.01
CA ASN A 44 3.02 7.58 3.26
C ASN A 44 2.03 7.19 4.39
N ARG A 45 1.22 6.17 4.12
CA ARG A 45 0.29 5.62 5.09
C ARG A 45 1.15 4.90 6.14
N PRO A 46 1.02 5.25 7.43
CA PRO A 46 1.70 4.52 8.47
C PRO A 46 1.32 3.04 8.35
N SER A 47 2.33 2.16 8.41
CA SER A 47 2.10 0.72 8.43
C SER A 47 1.04 0.44 9.48
N ASN A 48 0.03 -0.35 9.13
CA ASN A 48 -1.07 -0.66 10.04
C ASN A 48 -0.91 -2.08 10.59
N HIS A 49 -1.64 -2.44 11.65
CA HIS A 49 -1.58 -3.79 12.23
C HIS A 49 -1.87 -4.91 11.20
N PHE A 50 -2.69 -4.62 10.19
CA PHE A 50 -2.94 -5.53 9.06
C PHE A 50 -1.71 -5.82 8.19
N ASP A 51 -0.68 -4.98 8.22
CA ASP A 51 0.56 -5.23 7.46
C ASP A 51 1.45 -6.27 8.17
N LEU A 52 1.34 -6.39 9.51
CA LEU A 52 2.04 -7.43 10.27
C LEU A 52 1.52 -8.84 9.95
N THR A 53 0.21 -8.99 9.71
CA THR A 53 -0.40 -10.29 9.38
C THR A 53 0.02 -10.82 8.00
N ARG A 54 0.53 -9.93 7.14
CA ARG A 54 1.08 -10.27 5.82
C ARG A 54 2.55 -10.70 5.88
N ILE A 55 3.26 -10.43 6.98
CA ILE A 55 4.63 -10.91 7.19
C ILE A 55 4.56 -12.37 7.64
N LYS A 56 4.74 -13.29 6.69
CA LYS A 56 4.91 -14.71 6.96
C LYS A 56 6.38 -15.11 6.82
N GLN A 57 6.78 -16.12 7.60
CA GLN A 57 8.08 -16.74 7.44
C GLN A 57 8.16 -17.41 6.07
N LYS A 58 9.22 -17.13 5.31
CA LYS A 58 9.47 -17.80 4.03
C LYS A 58 10.03 -19.20 4.26
N THR A 59 9.81 -20.10 3.31
CA THR A 59 10.20 -21.52 3.42
C THR A 59 11.71 -21.72 3.57
N ASP A 60 12.51 -20.80 3.04
CA ASP A 60 13.99 -20.84 3.06
C ASP A 60 14.60 -19.72 3.92
N GLU A 61 13.81 -19.16 4.83
CA GLU A 61 14.26 -18.08 5.72
C GLU A 61 14.53 -18.61 7.12
N PRO A 62 15.75 -18.37 7.68
CA PRO A 62 16.02 -18.71 9.06
C PRO A 62 15.13 -17.90 9.99
N ARG A 63 14.62 -18.56 11.04
CA ARG A 63 13.66 -17.95 11.99
C ARG A 63 14.13 -16.62 12.57
N CYS A 64 15.43 -16.46 12.79
CA CYS A 64 16.01 -15.22 13.31
C CYS A 64 15.80 -14.03 12.37
N ASP A 65 15.87 -14.23 11.06
CA ASP A 65 15.70 -13.14 10.09
C ASP A 65 14.22 -12.79 9.90
N TYR A 66 13.33 -13.78 10.00
CA TYR A 66 11.90 -13.53 10.10
C TYR A 66 11.57 -12.66 11.32
N ILE A 67 12.09 -13.00 12.50
CA ILE A 67 11.86 -12.22 13.74
C ILE A 67 12.39 -10.79 13.60
N LYS A 68 13.60 -10.60 13.05
CA LYS A 68 14.17 -9.26 12.81
C LYS A 68 13.26 -8.43 11.90
N ARG A 69 12.78 -8.99 10.78
CA ARG A 69 11.87 -8.31 9.85
C ARG A 69 10.54 -7.95 10.49
N PHE A 70 9.97 -8.88 11.26
CA PHE A 70 8.71 -8.66 11.97
C PHE A 70 8.85 -7.54 12.99
N CYS A 71 9.91 -7.54 13.80
CA CYS A 71 10.20 -6.50 14.78
C CYS A 71 10.46 -5.14 14.12
N ALA A 72 11.25 -5.09 13.04
CA ALA A 72 11.50 -3.86 12.29
C ALA A 72 10.19 -3.25 11.75
N LYS A 73 9.30 -4.09 11.21
CA LYS A 73 7.99 -3.63 10.74
C LYS A 73 7.09 -3.16 11.88
N LYS A 74 7.13 -3.81 13.04
CA LYS A 74 6.39 -3.37 14.24
C LYS A 74 6.85 -1.97 14.68
N THR A 75 8.14 -1.66 14.58
CA THR A 75 8.69 -0.33 14.94
C THR A 75 8.28 0.77 13.96
N GLU A 76 7.99 0.45 12.70
CA GLU A 76 7.46 1.40 11.70
C GLU A 76 5.98 1.75 11.90
N ILE A 77 5.26 1.04 12.79
CA ILE A 77 3.86 1.32 13.11
C ILE A 77 3.83 2.35 14.24
N PRO A 78 3.39 3.59 14.01
CA PRO A 78 3.29 4.59 15.07
C PRO A 78 2.27 4.14 16.11
N ASN A 79 2.80 3.76 17.27
CA ASN A 79 2.14 3.65 18.57
C ASN A 79 0.81 2.88 18.59
N VAL A 80 0.87 1.55 18.58
CA VAL A 80 -0.18 0.72 19.18
C VAL A 80 0.29 0.37 20.59
N PRO A 81 -0.41 0.82 21.67
CA PRO A 81 -0.06 0.43 23.03
C PRO A 81 -0.12 -1.10 23.15
N ASP A 82 0.81 -1.70 23.90
CA ASP A 82 0.98 -3.15 24.07
C ASP A 82 -0.25 -3.92 24.64
N GLN A 83 -1.37 -3.23 24.87
CA GLN A 83 -2.52 -3.73 25.60
C GLN A 83 -3.51 -4.61 24.82
N GLN A 84 -3.32 -4.83 23.50
CA GLN A 84 -4.29 -5.61 22.69
C GLN A 84 -3.79 -7.01 22.27
N ILE A 85 -2.67 -7.49 22.82
CA ILE A 85 -2.12 -8.82 22.50
C ILE A 85 -2.61 -9.91 23.50
N MET A 86 -3.34 -9.55 24.57
CA MET A 86 -3.66 -10.47 25.68
C MET A 86 -5.13 -10.88 25.85
N THR A 87 -5.99 -10.77 24.83
CA THR A 87 -7.41 -11.19 24.92
C THR A 87 -7.87 -12.20 23.87
N SER A 88 -6.97 -12.80 23.10
CA SER A 88 -7.28 -13.97 22.26
C SER A 88 -6.60 -15.24 22.79
N SER A 89 -6.82 -15.56 24.07
CA SER A 89 -6.61 -16.90 24.61
C SER A 89 -7.93 -17.65 24.65
#